data_AF-A0A1W6KFA2-F1
#
_entry.id   AF-A0A1W6KFA2-F1
#
_cell.length_a   1.000
_cell.length_b   1.000
_cell.length_c   1.000
_cell.angle_alpha   90.00
_cell.angle_beta   90.00
_cell.angle_gamma   90.00
#
_symmetry.space_group_name_H-M   'P 1'
#
loop_
_entity.id
_entity.type
_entity.pdbx_description
1 polymer ?
#
loop_
_entity_poly.entity_id
_entity_poly.type
_entity_poly.pdbx_seq_one_letter_code
_entity_poly.pdbx_strand_id
1 'polypeptide(L)'
;MSELKKPPLFPLSGKAGSAPAVGLIVKKGALVPATEADQNQLRDLDLSFEQPVFALIDFEQKPGCLKRIHRLGQLLVDQVPMFEHLDAHQAIKVLQSMSGAGCDIVSVRAGELADLTGRECQGDRNALVPVFQPWSLSPSSLAGAQFERLLSQLCRYVAIEIWPDIEPDQIEQWTDQVHRNTP
;
A
#
# COMPACT_ATOMS: atom_id res chain seq x y z
N MET A 1 -30.69 42.53 -8.03
CA MET A 1 -30.02 41.71 -9.05
C MET A 1 -28.53 41.70 -8.72
N SER A 2 -28.07 40.65 -8.04
CA SER A 2 -26.67 40.51 -7.60
C SER A 2 -25.93 39.69 -8.64
N GLU A 3 -24.91 40.26 -9.28
CA GLU A 3 -24.07 39.56 -10.25
C GLU A 3 -23.23 38.49 -9.54
N LEU A 4 -23.50 37.22 -9.87
CA LEU A 4 -22.69 36.08 -9.47
C LEU A 4 -21.35 36.14 -10.23
N LYS A 5 -20.29 36.49 -9.50
CA LYS A 5 -18.91 36.48 -9.99
C LYS A 5 -18.51 35.03 -10.29
N LYS A 6 -18.35 34.68 -11.58
CA LYS A 6 -17.86 33.35 -11.99
C LYS A 6 -16.47 33.08 -11.39
N PRO A 7 -16.20 31.88 -10.86
CA PRO A 7 -14.88 31.52 -10.39
C PRO A 7 -13.87 31.52 -11.56
N PRO A 8 -12.59 31.84 -11.31
CA PRO A 8 -11.59 31.88 -12.35
C PRO A 8 -11.41 30.48 -12.96
N LEU A 9 -11.55 30.41 -14.28
CA LEU A 9 -11.15 29.25 -15.08
C LEU A 9 -9.63 29.18 -15.07
N PHE A 10 -9.07 28.15 -14.44
CA PHE A 10 -7.66 27.81 -14.61
C PHE A 10 -7.44 27.27 -16.03
N PRO A 11 -6.42 27.74 -16.76
CA PRO A 11 -6.10 27.16 -18.05
C PRO A 11 -5.50 25.76 -17.86
N LEU A 12 -6.27 24.73 -18.22
CA LEU A 12 -5.74 23.39 -18.48
C LEU A 12 -5.02 23.41 -19.84
N SER A 13 -3.80 23.93 -19.89
CA SER A 13 -2.91 23.65 -21.02
C SER A 13 -1.44 23.86 -20.65
N GLY A 14 -0.74 22.75 -20.47
CA GLY A 14 0.70 22.67 -20.30
C GLY A 14 1.07 21.21 -20.13
N LYS A 15 1.98 20.70 -20.97
CA LYS A 15 2.47 19.31 -20.97
C LYS A 15 2.64 18.77 -19.55
N ALA A 16 2.13 17.57 -19.27
CA ALA A 16 2.35 16.85 -18.02
C ALA A 16 3.83 16.47 -17.85
N GLY A 17 4.67 17.44 -17.50
CA GLY A 17 5.89 17.18 -16.75
C GLY A 17 5.44 16.82 -15.35
N SER A 18 5.82 15.64 -14.86
CA SER A 18 5.65 15.31 -13.44
C SER A 18 6.18 16.48 -12.62
N ALA A 19 5.39 17.01 -11.70
CA ALA A 19 5.89 17.97 -10.72
C ALA A 19 7.17 17.37 -10.08
N PRO A 20 8.23 18.18 -9.87
CA PRO A 20 9.45 17.67 -9.28
C PRO A 20 9.15 17.13 -7.87
N ALA A 21 9.58 15.90 -7.61
CA ALA A 21 9.50 15.33 -6.28
C ALA A 21 10.55 16.00 -5.39
N VAL A 22 10.10 16.66 -4.32
CA VAL A 22 10.95 17.36 -3.36
C VAL A 22 11.09 16.52 -2.10
N GLY A 23 12.31 16.30 -1.63
CA GLY A 23 12.59 15.60 -0.37
C GLY A 23 12.19 16.45 0.84
N LEU A 24 11.31 15.91 1.69
CA LEU A 24 10.82 16.59 2.90
C LEU A 24 11.04 15.72 4.15
N ILE A 25 11.35 16.36 5.27
CA ILE A 25 11.40 15.75 6.59
C ILE A 25 10.42 16.44 7.54
N VAL A 26 9.91 15.68 8.50
CA VAL A 26 9.02 16.21 9.54
C VAL A 26 9.85 16.84 10.65
N LYS A 27 9.65 18.13 10.93
CA LYS A 27 10.18 18.83 12.11
C LYS A 27 9.04 19.57 12.82
N LYS A 28 8.82 19.28 14.11
CA LYS A 28 7.80 19.94 14.96
C LYS A 28 6.41 20.04 14.30
N GLY A 29 5.97 18.98 13.60
CA GLY A 29 4.67 18.94 12.92
C GLY A 29 4.62 19.67 11.56
N ALA A 30 5.74 20.20 11.07
CA ALA A 30 5.85 20.79 9.75
C ALA A 30 6.74 19.94 8.82
N LEU A 31 6.45 19.97 7.52
CA LEU A 31 7.34 19.44 6.49
C LEU A 31 8.34 20.52 6.10
N VAL A 32 9.63 20.20 6.17
CA VAL A 32 10.73 21.10 5.78
C VAL A 32 11.64 20.38 4.78
N PRO A 33 12.38 21.11 3.91
CA PRO A 33 13.33 20.49 3.00
C PRO A 33 14.31 19.56 3.73
N ALA A 34 14.55 18.37 3.17
CA ALA A 34 15.50 17.41 3.72
C ALA A 34 16.96 17.88 3.50
N THR A 35 17.23 18.47 2.33
CA THR A 35 18.55 18.95 1.92
C THR A 35 18.51 20.39 1.38
N GLU A 36 19.68 21.00 1.15
CA GLU A 36 19.79 22.31 0.48
C GLU A 36 19.28 22.25 -0.97
N ALA A 37 19.44 21.12 -1.65
CA ALA A 37 18.91 20.93 -3.01
C ALA A 37 17.38 20.97 -3.01
N ASP A 38 16.74 20.29 -2.05
CA ASP A 38 15.28 20.32 -1.88
C ASP A 38 14.78 21.73 -1.54
N GLN A 39 15.56 22.48 -0.75
CA GLN A 39 15.22 23.87 -0.42
C GLN A 39 15.23 24.76 -1.65
N ASN A 40 16.20 24.59 -2.54
CA ASN A 40 16.26 25.34 -3.79
C ASN A 40 15.12 24.95 -4.73
N GLN A 41 14.77 23.66 -4.81
CA GLN A 41 13.60 23.22 -5.58
C GLN A 41 12.30 23.85 -5.08
N LEU A 42 12.07 23.96 -3.76
CA LEU A 42 10.89 24.67 -3.24
C LEU A 42 10.88 26.17 -3.58
N ARG A 43 12.07 26.80 -3.65
CA ARG A 43 12.17 28.21 -4.08
C ARG A 43 11.83 28.35 -5.56
N ASP A 44 12.25 27.40 -6.39
CA ASP A 44 11.96 27.38 -7.83
C ASP A 44 10.45 27.19 -8.12
N LEU A 45 9.69 26.62 -7.17
CA LEU A 45 8.23 26.54 -7.26
C LEU A 45 7.52 27.88 -7.01
N ASP A 46 8.24 28.92 -6.58
CA ASP A 46 7.75 30.30 -6.36
C ASP A 46 6.45 30.37 -5.53
N LEU A 47 6.38 29.54 -4.48
CA LEU A 47 5.23 29.48 -3.58
C LEU A 47 5.17 30.73 -2.69
N SER A 48 3.99 31.34 -2.60
CA SER A 48 3.75 32.52 -1.75
C SER A 48 3.50 32.15 -0.29
N PHE A 49 3.82 33.08 0.61
CA PHE A 49 3.47 32.94 2.03
C PHE A 49 1.95 32.81 2.20
N GLU A 50 1.52 31.92 3.10
CA GLU A 50 0.09 31.54 3.34
C GLU A 50 -0.65 30.91 2.14
N GLN A 51 0.04 30.60 1.04
CA GLN A 51 -0.57 29.89 -0.07
C GLN A 51 -0.91 28.44 0.32
N PRO A 52 -2.18 28.01 0.24
CA PRO A 52 -2.51 26.61 0.44
C PRO A 52 -1.96 25.78 -0.73
N VAL A 53 -1.24 24.71 -0.40
CA VAL A 53 -0.72 23.74 -1.36
C VAL A 53 -1.23 22.35 -1.02
N PHE A 54 -1.61 21.58 -2.04
CA PHE A 54 -1.91 20.16 -1.90
C PHE A 54 -0.68 19.38 -2.32
N ALA A 55 -0.16 18.56 -1.41
CA ALA A 55 1.00 17.71 -1.68
C ALA A 55 0.58 16.24 -1.62
N LEU A 56 1.11 15.45 -2.56
CA LEU A 56 1.11 13.99 -2.44
C LEU A 56 2.34 13.62 -1.61
N ILE A 57 2.12 13.00 -0.45
CA ILE A 57 3.20 12.54 0.42
C ILE A 57 3.54 11.11 0.02
N ASP A 58 4.75 10.92 -0.47
CA ASP A 58 5.33 9.61 -0.70
C ASP A 58 6.52 9.39 0.25
N PHE A 59 6.86 8.14 0.50
CA PHE A 59 7.95 7.77 1.39
C PHE A 59 9.15 7.29 0.59
N GLU A 60 10.34 7.68 1.03
CA GLU A 60 11.57 7.10 0.51
C GLU A 60 11.53 5.58 0.67
N GLN A 61 11.83 4.87 -0.42
CA GLN A 61 11.83 3.42 -0.41
C GLN A 61 12.99 2.93 0.44
N LYS A 62 12.68 2.26 1.56
CA LYS A 62 13.70 1.55 2.33
C LYS A 62 14.08 0.26 1.60
N PRO A 63 15.37 0.02 1.29
CA PRO A 63 15.79 -1.26 0.76
C PRO A 63 15.41 -2.38 1.73
N GLY A 64 14.78 -3.44 1.24
CA GLY A 64 14.48 -4.64 2.05
C GLY A 64 13.02 -4.85 2.45
N CYS A 65 12.11 -3.91 2.21
CA CYS A 65 10.68 -4.12 2.44
C CYS A 65 10.14 -5.36 1.70
N LEU A 66 10.49 -5.52 0.43
CA LEU A 66 10.18 -6.73 -0.34
C LEU A 66 10.70 -8.02 0.30
N LYS A 67 11.93 -7.98 0.84
CA LYS A 67 12.54 -9.16 1.46
C LYS A 67 11.79 -9.56 2.73
N ARG A 68 11.36 -8.58 3.52
CA ARG A 68 10.55 -8.80 4.74
C ARG A 68 9.23 -9.47 4.38
N ILE A 69 8.41 -8.87 3.50
CA ILE A 69 7.11 -9.46 3.18
C ILE A 69 7.22 -10.81 2.48
N HIS A 70 8.27 -11.03 1.67
CA HIS A 70 8.54 -12.34 1.10
C HIS A 70 8.90 -13.37 2.17
N ARG A 71 9.66 -12.98 3.21
CA ARG A 71 9.98 -13.86 4.34
C ARG A 71 8.74 -14.26 5.12
N LEU A 72 7.80 -13.34 5.35
CA LEU A 72 6.50 -13.68 5.92
C LEU A 72 5.79 -14.76 5.08
N GLY A 73 5.76 -14.59 3.75
CA GLY A 73 5.20 -15.57 2.84
C GLY A 73 5.87 -16.94 2.97
N GLN A 74 7.19 -16.96 3.09
CA GLN A 74 7.95 -18.19 3.24
C GLN A 74 7.69 -18.88 4.58
N LEU A 75 7.59 -18.11 5.68
CA LEU A 75 7.22 -18.66 6.99
C LEU A 75 5.85 -19.34 6.94
N LEU A 76 4.88 -18.76 6.22
CA LEU A 76 3.56 -19.35 6.06
C LEU A 76 3.61 -20.65 5.26
N VAL A 77 4.32 -20.67 4.13
CA VAL A 77 4.50 -21.88 3.32
C VAL A 77 5.19 -23.00 4.11
N ASP A 78 6.21 -22.65 4.89
CA ASP A 78 7.02 -23.63 5.64
C ASP A 78 6.28 -24.19 6.87
N GLN A 79 5.39 -23.42 7.50
CA GLN A 79 4.85 -23.74 8.84
C GLN A 79 3.34 -23.97 8.87
N VAL A 80 2.60 -23.47 7.89
CA VAL A 80 1.14 -23.49 7.91
C VAL A 80 0.61 -24.38 6.78
N PRO A 81 -0.02 -25.53 7.09
CA PRO A 81 -0.43 -26.52 6.08
C PRO A 81 -1.27 -25.96 4.93
N MET A 82 -2.13 -24.96 5.19
CA MET A 82 -2.97 -24.38 4.14
C MET A 82 -2.19 -23.63 3.04
N PHE A 83 -0.92 -23.29 3.29
CA PHE A 83 -0.06 -22.58 2.34
C PHE A 83 1.03 -23.47 1.73
N GLU A 84 1.13 -24.75 2.11
CA GLU A 84 2.25 -25.62 1.75
C GLU A 84 2.42 -25.84 0.23
N HIS A 85 1.34 -25.66 -0.54
CA HIS A 85 1.32 -25.82 -2.00
C HIS A 85 1.58 -24.52 -2.77
N LEU A 86 1.74 -23.41 -2.06
CA LEU A 86 1.90 -22.07 -2.65
C LEU A 86 3.35 -21.64 -2.61
N ASP A 87 3.74 -20.77 -3.53
CA ASP A 87 4.97 -19.98 -3.35
C ASP A 87 4.74 -18.82 -2.36
N ALA A 88 5.82 -18.25 -1.84
CA ALA A 88 5.74 -17.17 -0.85
C ALA A 88 4.96 -15.93 -1.35
N HIS A 89 5.01 -15.62 -2.65
CA HIS A 89 4.27 -14.48 -3.21
C HIS A 89 2.77 -14.79 -3.29
N GLN A 90 2.41 -16.00 -3.73
CA GLN A 90 1.03 -16.50 -3.73
C GLN A 90 0.47 -16.55 -2.31
N ALA A 91 1.24 -17.01 -1.33
CA ALA A 91 0.84 -17.05 0.08
C ALA A 91 0.47 -15.66 0.61
N ILE A 92 1.27 -14.63 0.30
CA ILE A 92 0.94 -13.25 0.67
C ILE A 92 -0.33 -12.76 -0.04
N LYS A 93 -0.51 -13.06 -1.33
CA LYS A 93 -1.74 -12.66 -2.05
C LYS A 93 -3.00 -13.28 -1.46
N VAL A 94 -2.92 -14.55 -1.07
CA VAL A 94 -4.00 -15.24 -0.36
C VAL A 94 -4.24 -14.57 1.00
N LEU A 95 -3.18 -14.30 1.76
CA LEU A 95 -3.30 -13.63 3.07
C LEU A 95 -3.91 -12.23 2.98
N GLN A 96 -3.52 -11.43 1.97
CA GLN A 96 -4.13 -10.12 1.70
C GLN A 96 -5.64 -10.27 1.39
N SER A 97 -6.00 -11.28 0.60
CA SER A 97 -7.40 -11.53 0.24
C SER A 97 -8.25 -11.98 1.44
N MET A 98 -7.69 -12.81 2.32
CA MET A 98 -8.35 -13.29 3.54
C MET A 98 -8.53 -12.19 4.59
N SER A 99 -7.50 -11.37 4.79
CA SER A 99 -7.50 -10.30 5.80
C SER A 99 -8.19 -9.03 5.32
N GLY A 100 -8.31 -8.84 4.00
CA GLY A 100 -8.67 -7.56 3.38
C GLY A 100 -7.56 -6.50 3.48
N ALA A 101 -6.41 -6.80 4.10
CA ALA A 101 -5.34 -5.84 4.28
C ALA A 101 -4.56 -5.63 2.98
N GLY A 102 -4.38 -4.36 2.61
CA GLY A 102 -3.74 -3.98 1.35
C GLY A 102 -4.50 -4.48 0.12
N CYS A 103 -5.84 -4.38 0.17
CA CYS A 103 -6.71 -4.72 -0.94
C CYS A 103 -7.63 -3.55 -1.28
N ASP A 104 -7.89 -3.38 -2.57
CA ASP A 104 -9.05 -2.61 -3.03
C ASP A 104 -10.29 -3.51 -3.01
N ILE A 105 -11.44 -2.95 -2.65
CA ILE A 105 -12.72 -3.67 -2.70
C ILE A 105 -13.41 -3.33 -4.01
N VAL A 106 -13.62 -4.33 -4.85
CA VAL A 106 -14.29 -4.21 -6.14
C VAL A 106 -15.58 -5.02 -6.11
N SER A 107 -16.68 -4.42 -6.57
CA SER A 107 -17.96 -5.13 -6.71
C SER A 107 -18.02 -5.82 -8.06
N VAL A 108 -18.14 -7.14 -8.06
CA VAL A 108 -18.26 -7.97 -9.27
C VAL A 108 -19.58 -8.72 -9.23
N ARG A 109 -20.21 -8.98 -10.39
CA ARG A 109 -21.41 -9.80 -10.41
C ARG A 109 -21.10 -11.26 -10.07
N ALA A 110 -21.94 -11.90 -9.27
CA ALA A 110 -21.78 -13.28 -8.85
C ALA A 110 -21.61 -14.24 -10.04
N GLY A 111 -22.37 -14.02 -11.13
CA GLY A 111 -22.26 -14.81 -12.35
C GLY A 111 -20.90 -14.64 -13.05
N GLU A 112 -20.38 -13.41 -13.13
CA GLU A 112 -19.06 -13.14 -13.76
C GLU A 112 -17.92 -13.77 -12.94
N LEU A 113 -18.00 -13.71 -11.60
CA LEU A 113 -17.02 -14.35 -10.73
C LEU A 113 -17.05 -15.87 -10.84
N ALA A 114 -18.24 -16.46 -10.93
CA ALA A 114 -18.43 -17.90 -11.14
C ALA A 114 -17.79 -18.35 -12.46
N ASP A 115 -18.04 -17.61 -13.55
CA ASP A 115 -17.45 -17.89 -14.86
C ASP A 115 -15.91 -17.78 -14.83
N LEU A 116 -15.34 -16.76 -14.18
CA LEU A 116 -13.89 -16.58 -14.03
C LEU A 116 -13.21 -17.66 -13.18
N THR A 117 -13.91 -18.18 -12.17
CA THR A 117 -13.36 -19.18 -11.25
C THR A 117 -13.67 -20.62 -11.67
N GLY A 118 -14.45 -20.81 -12.73
CA GLY A 118 -14.93 -22.13 -13.17
C GLY A 118 -15.85 -22.80 -12.14
N ARG A 119 -16.48 -22.02 -11.26
CA ARG A 119 -17.38 -22.50 -10.20
C ARG A 119 -18.82 -22.26 -10.58
N GLU A 120 -19.74 -23.04 -10.01
CA GLU A 120 -21.16 -22.80 -10.19
C GLU A 120 -21.60 -21.57 -9.37
N CYS A 121 -22.36 -20.67 -10.00
CA CYS A 121 -22.91 -19.51 -9.32
C CYS A 121 -24.06 -19.95 -8.40
N GLN A 122 -23.89 -19.80 -7.10
CA GLN A 122 -24.95 -20.03 -6.12
C GLN A 122 -25.79 -18.75 -5.94
N GLY A 123 -27.06 -18.79 -6.33
CA GLY A 123 -28.00 -17.67 -6.17
C GLY A 123 -28.14 -16.76 -7.40
N ASP A 124 -28.51 -15.49 -7.17
CA ASP A 124 -28.73 -14.52 -8.25
C ASP A 124 -27.40 -14.13 -8.93
N ARG A 125 -27.27 -14.46 -10.22
CA ARG A 125 -26.08 -14.14 -11.03
C ARG A 125 -25.81 -12.63 -11.11
N ASN A 126 -26.82 -11.78 -10.96
CA ASN A 126 -26.67 -10.34 -11.02
C ASN A 126 -26.34 -9.70 -9.67
N ALA A 127 -26.35 -10.47 -8.57
CA ALA A 127 -25.97 -9.97 -7.26
C ALA A 127 -24.52 -9.47 -7.28
N LEU A 128 -24.29 -8.29 -6.69
CA LEU A 128 -22.95 -7.74 -6.53
C LEU A 128 -22.27 -8.38 -5.32
N VAL A 129 -21.10 -8.95 -5.54
CA VAL A 129 -20.26 -9.58 -4.52
C VAL A 129 -18.97 -8.77 -4.38
N PRO A 130 -18.56 -8.41 -3.16
CA PRO A 130 -17.28 -7.76 -2.95
C PRO A 130 -16.13 -8.75 -3.19
N VAL A 131 -15.16 -8.34 -4.00
CA VAL A 131 -13.91 -9.05 -4.25
C VAL A 131 -12.76 -8.18 -3.75
N PHE A 132 -11.88 -8.78 -2.96
CA PHE A 132 -10.67 -8.12 -2.47
C PHE A 132 -9.57 -8.29 -3.52
N GLN A 133 -9.12 -7.18 -4.11
CA GLN A 133 -8.04 -7.15 -5.09
C GLN A 133 -6.75 -6.71 -4.40
N PRO A 134 -5.77 -7.61 -4.18
CA PRO A 134 -4.58 -7.26 -3.43
C PRO A 134 -3.65 -6.31 -4.19
N TRP A 135 -3.20 -5.25 -3.51
CA TRP A 135 -2.24 -4.28 -4.05
C TRP A 135 -0.94 -4.95 -4.49
N SER A 136 -0.31 -4.41 -5.53
CA SER A 136 1.05 -4.79 -5.90
C SER A 136 2.01 -4.44 -4.78
N LEU A 137 2.89 -5.38 -4.44
CA LEU A 137 3.95 -5.15 -3.46
C LEU A 137 5.21 -4.56 -4.08
N SER A 138 5.16 -4.15 -5.36
CA SER A 138 6.30 -3.53 -6.02
C SER A 138 6.83 -2.34 -5.22
N PRO A 139 8.16 -2.13 -5.15
CA PRO A 139 8.74 -1.04 -4.36
C PRO A 139 8.20 0.34 -4.77
N SER A 140 7.89 0.51 -6.04
CA SER A 140 7.26 1.70 -6.63
C SER A 140 5.82 1.95 -6.19
N SER A 141 5.17 0.98 -5.54
CA SER A 141 3.74 1.02 -5.20
C SER A 141 3.48 1.04 -3.70
N LEU A 142 4.40 0.50 -2.89
CA LEU A 142 4.18 0.37 -1.45
C LEU A 142 5.50 0.56 -0.67
N ALA A 143 5.64 1.72 -0.04
CA ALA A 143 6.84 2.08 0.72
C ALA A 143 6.55 2.75 2.08
N GLY A 144 7.59 2.84 2.91
CA GLY A 144 7.56 3.52 4.20
C GLY A 144 6.42 3.09 5.11
N ALA A 145 5.69 4.06 5.65
CA ALA A 145 4.64 3.81 6.64
C ALA A 145 3.43 3.02 6.06
N GLN A 146 3.23 3.03 4.74
CA GLN A 146 2.19 2.19 4.12
C GLN A 146 2.59 0.72 4.18
N PHE A 147 3.86 0.42 3.88
CA PHE A 147 4.41 -0.93 3.99
C PHE A 147 4.38 -1.45 5.43
N GLU A 148 4.86 -0.68 6.40
CA GLU A 148 4.87 -1.13 7.81
C GLU A 148 3.46 -1.41 8.32
N ARG A 149 2.49 -0.56 7.96
CA ARG A 149 1.08 -0.78 8.34
C ARG A 149 0.52 -2.06 7.72
N LEU A 150 0.78 -2.29 6.43
CA LEU A 150 0.36 -3.53 5.76
C LEU A 150 0.97 -4.74 6.47
N LEU A 151 2.28 -4.75 6.67
CA LEU A 151 2.97 -5.89 7.27
C LEU A 151 2.44 -6.18 8.67
N SER A 152 2.23 -5.15 9.49
CA SER A 152 1.70 -5.31 10.85
C SER A 152 0.25 -5.84 10.85
N GLN A 153 -0.60 -5.35 9.94
CA GLN A 153 -1.96 -5.87 9.77
C GLN A 153 -1.96 -7.36 9.38
N LEU A 154 -1.08 -7.76 8.46
CA LEU A 154 -0.94 -9.15 8.04
C LEU A 154 -0.44 -10.03 9.20
N CYS A 155 0.60 -9.61 9.93
CA CYS A 155 1.12 -10.36 11.09
C CYS A 155 0.05 -10.53 12.17
N ARG A 156 -0.70 -9.46 12.46
CA ARG A 156 -1.83 -9.53 13.38
C ARG A 156 -2.91 -10.50 12.92
N TYR A 157 -3.26 -10.50 11.63
CA TYR A 157 -4.26 -11.43 11.11
C TYR A 157 -3.78 -12.88 11.23
N VAL A 158 -2.50 -13.16 10.90
CA VAL A 158 -1.91 -14.48 11.09
C VAL A 158 -2.02 -14.92 12.55
N ALA A 159 -1.60 -14.07 13.48
CA ALA A 159 -1.64 -14.37 14.91
C ALA A 159 -3.06 -14.58 15.47
N ILE A 160 -4.11 -14.02 14.85
CA ILE A 160 -5.48 -14.17 15.38
C ILE A 160 -6.20 -15.37 14.73
N GLU A 161 -6.07 -15.52 13.41
CA GLU A 161 -6.94 -16.42 12.63
C GLU A 161 -6.22 -17.69 12.16
N ILE A 162 -4.89 -17.67 12.00
CA ILE A 162 -4.14 -18.75 11.37
C ILE A 162 -3.24 -19.47 12.38
N TRP A 163 -2.55 -18.71 13.23
CA TRP A 163 -1.57 -19.20 14.19
C TRP A 163 -1.77 -18.56 15.57
N PRO A 164 -2.87 -18.91 16.27
CA PRO A 164 -3.29 -18.29 17.54
C PRO A 164 -2.31 -18.47 18.70
N ASP A 165 -1.42 -19.45 18.61
CA ASP A 165 -0.41 -19.73 19.64
C ASP A 165 0.83 -18.82 19.56
N ILE A 166 0.91 -17.92 18.56
CA ILE A 166 2.03 -17.02 18.34
C ILE A 166 1.56 -15.56 18.37
N GLU A 167 2.27 -14.74 19.15
CA GLU A 167 1.99 -13.30 19.23
C GLU A 167 2.40 -12.56 17.94
N PRO A 168 1.67 -11.51 17.53
CA PRO A 168 1.97 -10.74 16.32
C PRO A 168 3.41 -10.22 16.26
N ASP A 169 3.91 -9.69 17.39
CA ASP A 169 5.26 -9.12 17.50
C ASP A 169 6.35 -10.17 17.24
N GLN A 170 6.09 -11.43 17.57
CA GLN A 170 7.03 -12.52 17.34
C GLN A 170 7.14 -12.86 15.85
N ILE A 171 6.03 -12.79 15.12
CA ILE A 171 5.98 -12.98 13.66
C ILE A 171 6.70 -11.82 12.96
N GLU A 172 6.46 -10.58 13.40
CA GLU A 172 7.18 -9.40 12.89
C GLU A 172 8.69 -9.54 13.12
N GLN A 173 9.12 -9.99 14.30
CA GLN A 173 10.54 -10.23 14.60
C GLN A 173 11.18 -11.29 13.69
N TRP A 174 10.50 -12.41 13.44
CA TRP A 174 11.00 -13.44 12.52
C TRP A 174 11.11 -12.95 11.08
N THR A 175 10.21 -12.03 10.72
CA THR A 175 10.21 -11.38 9.42
C THR A 175 11.36 -10.36 9.28
N ASP A 176 11.73 -9.69 10.38
CA ASP A 176 12.75 -8.64 10.45
C ASP A 176 14.20 -9.14 10.57
N GLN A 177 14.42 -10.39 10.99
CA GLN A 177 15.76 -10.96 11.19
C GLN A 177 16.64 -11.02 9.92
N VAL A 178 16.12 -10.62 8.76
CA VAL A 178 16.85 -10.52 7.48
C VAL A 178 17.92 -9.41 7.47
N HIS A 179 17.94 -8.48 8.44
CA HIS A 179 18.92 -7.37 8.47
C HIS A 179 20.24 -7.61 9.23
N ARG A 180 20.44 -8.76 9.89
CA ARG A 180 21.67 -8.98 10.70
C ARG A 180 22.70 -9.94 10.09
N ASN A 181 22.35 -10.68 9.04
CA ASN A 181 23.20 -11.74 8.49
C ASN A 181 23.45 -11.58 6.98
N THR A 182 23.92 -10.40 6.56
CA THR A 182 24.60 -10.27 5.26
C THR A 182 26.01 -9.75 5.55
N PRO A 183 27.09 -10.51 5.25
CA PRO A 183 28.46 -10.00 5.38
C PRO A 183 28.74 -8.83 4.44
#